data_AF-A0A0D2JSW2-F1
#
_entry.id   AF-A0A0D2JSW2-F1
#
_cell.length_a   1.000
_cell.length_b   1.000
_cell.length_c   1.000
_cell.angle_alpha   90.00
_cell.angle_beta   90.00
_cell.angle_gamma   90.00
#
_symmetry.space_group_name_H-M   'P 1'
#
loop_
_entity.id
_entity.type
_entity.pdbx_description
1 polymer ?
#
loop_
_entity_poly.entity_id
_entity_poly.type
_entity_poly.pdbx_seq_one_letter_code
_entity_poly.pdbx_strand_id
1 'polypeptide(L)'
;MQGKYTQALKLHDILDQDAGLGLINTHSFEMRLSQITRSLGQDGYIYANCLNRLMELALFQAGSQADQAECDTASSLLFRPALVLIHQKGKTAPIIKDPNLPLTSQFKEKGGNSLEVINWLKRNTFVEVRTQPFLPRIYQLLKETNLISPDELKKLHKNMDQLACTITFMDSLRLPQGMVFSKWLQDRPEPEKKALTKKLCSFDLDYFFELGELARNTLDDPGKAFSSLDLPLPQEDRTKVFTPYAVND
;
A
#
# COMPACT_ATOMS: atom_id res chain seq x y z
N MET A 1 5.41 -28.70 5.21
CA MET A 1 6.44 -27.64 5.20
C MET A 1 6.98 -27.39 3.80
N GLN A 2 7.50 -28.39 3.09
CA GLN A 2 8.13 -28.23 1.76
C GLN A 2 7.29 -27.48 0.71
N GLY A 3 5.98 -27.69 0.67
CA GLY A 3 5.08 -26.96 -0.24
C GLY A 3 5.00 -25.44 -0.01
N LYS A 4 5.16 -24.96 1.23
CA LYS A 4 5.14 -23.52 1.54
C LYS A 4 6.40 -22.82 1.02
N TYR A 5 7.57 -23.47 1.14
CA TYR A 5 8.84 -22.96 0.63
C TYR A 5 8.80 -22.80 -0.90
N THR A 6 8.32 -23.82 -1.62
CA THR A 6 8.15 -23.74 -3.07
C THR A 6 7.16 -22.65 -3.49
N GLN A 7 6.09 -22.44 -2.73
CA GLN A 7 5.14 -21.36 -3.00
C GLN A 7 5.76 -19.98 -2.73
N ALA A 8 6.56 -19.84 -1.67
CA ALA A 8 7.25 -18.61 -1.35
C ALA A 8 8.24 -18.20 -2.44
N LEU A 9 9.06 -19.14 -2.92
CA LEU A 9 9.99 -18.91 -4.04
C LEU A 9 9.23 -18.43 -5.29
N LYS A 10 8.14 -19.10 -5.65
CA LYS A 10 7.29 -18.66 -6.78
C LYS A 10 6.72 -17.25 -6.59
N LEU A 11 6.32 -16.90 -5.37
CA LEU A 11 5.81 -15.55 -5.07
C LEU A 11 6.93 -14.51 -5.21
N HIS A 12 8.14 -14.81 -4.76
CA HIS A 12 9.30 -13.94 -4.95
C HIS A 12 9.61 -13.70 -6.42
N ASP A 13 9.54 -14.74 -7.26
CA ASP A 13 9.77 -14.62 -8.70
C ASP A 13 8.66 -13.81 -9.39
N ILE A 14 7.40 -13.97 -8.96
CA ILE A 14 6.28 -13.18 -9.47
C ILE A 14 6.47 -11.69 -9.13
N LEU A 15 6.93 -11.38 -7.92
CA LEU A 15 7.21 -9.99 -7.54
C LEU A 15 8.37 -9.40 -8.38
N ASP A 16 9.40 -10.19 -8.70
CA ASP A 16 10.49 -9.76 -9.59
C ASP A 16 9.97 -9.45 -11.01
N GLN A 17 9.08 -10.29 -11.54
CA GLN A 17 8.42 -10.06 -12.83
C GLN A 17 7.56 -8.80 -12.81
N ASP A 18 6.77 -8.63 -11.75
CA ASP A 18 5.90 -7.46 -11.55
C ASP A 18 6.72 -6.16 -11.48
N ALA A 19 7.90 -6.19 -10.84
CA ALA A 19 8.85 -5.07 -10.82
C ALA A 19 9.37 -4.72 -12.23
N GLY A 20 9.65 -5.72 -13.07
CA GLY A 20 10.12 -5.52 -14.44
C GLY A 20 9.06 -5.00 -15.42
N LEU A 21 7.77 -5.25 -15.16
CA LEU A 21 6.69 -4.87 -16.06
C LEU A 21 6.18 -3.43 -15.86
N GLY A 22 6.34 -2.86 -14.67
CA GLY A 22 5.91 -1.48 -14.36
C GLY A 22 4.39 -1.23 -14.44
N LEU A 23 3.57 -2.29 -14.50
CA LEU A 23 2.12 -2.24 -14.78
C LEU A 23 1.25 -2.75 -13.62
N ILE A 24 1.58 -2.41 -12.37
CA ILE A 24 0.75 -2.80 -11.23
C ILE A 24 -0.13 -1.62 -10.83
N ASN A 25 -1.43 -1.88 -10.74
CA ASN A 25 -2.40 -0.96 -10.15
C ASN A 25 -2.86 -1.52 -8.80
N THR A 26 -3.68 -0.76 -8.07
CA THR A 26 -4.20 -1.19 -6.75
C THR A 26 -4.84 -2.58 -6.78
N HIS A 27 -5.54 -2.94 -7.86
CA HIS A 27 -6.18 -4.25 -7.98
C HIS A 27 -5.14 -5.37 -8.06
N SER A 28 -4.10 -5.20 -8.88
CA SER A 28 -3.00 -6.17 -8.97
C SER A 28 -2.27 -6.34 -7.63
N PHE A 29 -2.05 -5.25 -6.88
CA PHE A 29 -1.48 -5.29 -5.53
C PHE A 29 -2.36 -6.06 -4.53
N GLU A 30 -3.67 -5.84 -4.53
CA GLU A 30 -4.63 -6.59 -3.70
C GLU A 30 -4.66 -8.08 -4.06
N MET A 31 -4.54 -8.42 -5.35
CA MET A 31 -4.41 -9.80 -5.81
C MET A 31 -3.14 -10.46 -5.29
N ARG A 32 -1.99 -9.77 -5.30
CA ARG A 32 -0.73 -10.27 -4.73
C ARG A 32 -0.82 -10.48 -3.22
N LEU A 33 -1.36 -9.50 -2.48
CA LEU A 33 -1.58 -9.64 -1.04
C LEU A 33 -2.45 -10.86 -0.71
N SER A 34 -3.52 -11.07 -1.49
CA SER A 34 -4.40 -12.23 -1.35
C SER A 34 -3.69 -13.54 -1.64
N GLN A 35 -2.84 -13.59 -2.67
CA GLN A 35 -2.04 -14.76 -3.03
C GLN A 35 -1.01 -15.11 -1.94
N ILE A 36 -0.28 -14.12 -1.43
CA ILE A 36 0.68 -14.27 -0.33
C ILE A 36 -0.02 -14.82 0.90
N THR A 37 -1.11 -14.17 1.33
CA THR A 37 -1.88 -14.54 2.52
C THR A 37 -2.43 -15.97 2.43
N ARG A 38 -2.98 -16.35 1.27
CA ARG A 38 -3.55 -17.70 1.06
C ARG A 38 -2.49 -18.79 1.03
N SER A 39 -1.34 -18.52 0.42
CA SER A 39 -0.30 -19.54 0.18
C SER A 39 0.55 -19.78 1.43
N LEU A 40 0.91 -18.71 2.14
CA LEU A 40 1.87 -18.78 3.24
C LEU A 40 1.19 -18.90 4.62
N GLY A 41 -0.05 -18.44 4.75
CA GLY A 41 -0.65 -18.09 6.04
C GLY A 41 -0.19 -16.71 6.52
N GLN A 42 -0.75 -16.23 7.63
CA GLN A 42 -0.46 -14.87 8.15
C GLN A 42 0.67 -14.84 9.18
N ASP A 43 1.44 -15.91 9.29
CA ASP A 43 2.45 -16.08 10.34
C ASP A 43 3.83 -16.39 9.77
N GLY A 44 4.85 -15.92 10.49
CA GLY A 44 6.24 -16.29 10.27
C GLY A 44 7.01 -15.41 9.28
N TYR A 45 8.32 -15.63 9.26
CA TYR A 45 9.28 -14.77 8.56
C TYR A 45 9.08 -14.73 7.04
N ILE A 46 8.67 -15.86 6.44
CA ILE A 46 8.45 -15.94 4.99
C ILE A 46 7.28 -15.05 4.57
N TYR A 47 6.19 -15.05 5.34
CA TYR A 47 5.05 -14.16 5.11
C TYR A 47 5.45 -12.69 5.26
N ALA A 48 6.14 -12.35 6.35
CA ALA A 48 6.62 -11.00 6.62
C ALA A 48 7.58 -10.49 5.52
N ASN A 49 8.50 -11.33 5.04
CA ASN A 49 9.40 -10.98 3.95
C ASN A 49 8.64 -10.72 2.63
N CYS A 50 7.70 -11.60 2.25
CA CYS A 50 6.87 -11.36 1.05
C CYS A 50 6.04 -10.08 1.17
N LEU A 51 5.49 -9.78 2.35
CA LEU A 51 4.78 -8.52 2.61
C LEU A 51 5.72 -7.32 2.49
N ASN A 52 6.94 -7.41 3.01
CA ASN A 52 7.91 -6.31 2.97
C ASN A 52 8.30 -5.99 1.52
N ARG A 53 8.56 -7.03 0.72
CA ARG A 53 8.80 -6.88 -0.72
C ARG A 53 7.61 -6.29 -1.46
N LEU A 54 6.38 -6.70 -1.12
CA LEU A 54 5.17 -6.10 -1.70
C LEU A 54 5.02 -4.62 -1.34
N MET A 55 5.39 -4.23 -0.11
CA MET A 55 5.40 -2.84 0.36
C MET A 55 6.42 -1.99 -0.42
N GLU A 56 7.66 -2.46 -0.53
CA GLU A 56 8.72 -1.75 -1.26
C GLU A 56 8.35 -1.57 -2.73
N LEU A 57 7.80 -2.61 -3.38
CA LEU A 57 7.34 -2.51 -4.76
C LEU A 57 6.18 -1.51 -4.92
N ALA A 58 5.23 -1.50 -3.99
CA ALA A 58 4.11 -0.55 -4.01
C ALA A 58 4.57 0.89 -3.78
N LEU A 59 5.52 1.12 -2.87
CA LEU A 59 6.14 2.42 -2.65
C LEU A 59 6.88 2.90 -3.90
N PHE A 60 7.73 2.04 -4.48
CA PHE A 60 8.48 2.35 -5.70
C PHE A 60 7.55 2.82 -6.83
N GLN A 61 6.47 2.07 -7.08
CA GLN A 61 5.54 2.42 -8.16
C GLN A 61 4.74 3.67 -7.87
N ALA A 62 4.21 3.82 -6.65
CA ALA A 62 3.49 5.02 -6.27
C ALA A 62 4.40 6.26 -6.34
N GLY A 63 5.67 6.12 -5.93
CA GLY A 63 6.69 7.16 -6.03
C GLY A 63 7.00 7.53 -7.47
N SER A 64 7.22 6.55 -8.34
CA SER A 64 7.46 6.76 -9.78
C SER A 64 6.27 7.45 -10.46
N GLN A 65 5.04 7.07 -10.13
CA GLN A 65 3.83 7.72 -10.61
C GLN A 65 3.71 9.16 -10.10
N ALA A 66 3.95 9.38 -8.80
CA ALA A 66 3.95 10.72 -8.22
C ALA A 66 5.00 11.62 -8.88
N ASP A 67 6.22 11.12 -9.12
CA ASP A 67 7.30 11.85 -9.77
C ASP A 67 6.97 12.23 -11.23
N GLN A 68 6.06 11.48 -11.87
CA GLN A 68 5.53 11.75 -13.21
C GLN A 68 4.25 12.61 -13.21
N ALA A 69 3.83 13.10 -12.04
CA ALA A 69 2.58 13.82 -11.80
C ALA A 69 1.30 13.01 -12.04
N GLU A 70 1.36 11.68 -12.04
CA GLU A 70 0.19 10.77 -12.05
C GLU A 70 -0.43 10.64 -10.65
N CYS A 71 -0.84 11.78 -10.08
CA CYS A 71 -1.27 11.90 -8.69
C CYS A 71 -2.49 11.03 -8.35
N ASP A 72 -3.41 10.82 -9.29
CA ASP A 72 -4.59 9.99 -9.08
C ASP A 72 -4.27 8.51 -8.89
N THR A 73 -3.24 8.01 -9.57
CA THR A 73 -2.79 6.62 -9.46
C THR A 73 -1.94 6.46 -8.21
N ALA A 74 -1.00 7.37 -7.93
CA ALA A 74 -0.19 7.33 -6.72
C ALA A 74 -1.05 7.45 -5.44
N SER A 75 -2.00 8.39 -5.43
CA SER A 75 -2.94 8.58 -4.31
C SER A 75 -3.88 7.39 -4.09
N SER A 76 -4.10 6.56 -5.11
CA SER A 76 -4.93 5.36 -4.98
C SER A 76 -4.36 4.35 -3.99
N LEU A 77 -3.02 4.29 -3.87
CA LEU A 77 -2.33 3.36 -2.99
C LEU A 77 -2.18 3.92 -1.56
N LEU A 78 -2.07 5.25 -1.43
CA LEU A 78 -1.81 5.90 -0.13
C LEU A 78 -3.07 6.42 0.58
N PHE A 79 -4.00 7.04 -0.16
CA PHE A 79 -5.12 7.79 0.43
C PHE A 79 -6.49 7.19 0.10
N ARG A 80 -6.64 6.54 -1.05
CA ARG A 80 -7.95 6.05 -1.51
C ARG A 80 -8.25 4.69 -0.87
N PRO A 81 -9.30 4.56 -0.06
CA PRO A 81 -9.69 3.26 0.47
C PRO A 81 -10.16 2.35 -0.65
N ALA A 82 -9.81 1.06 -0.59
CA ALA A 82 -10.16 0.10 -1.63
C ALA A 82 -11.66 -0.24 -1.64
N LEU A 83 -12.34 -0.14 -0.49
CA LEU A 83 -13.78 -0.36 -0.38
C LEU A 83 -14.43 0.63 0.59
N VAL A 84 -15.36 1.41 0.06
CA VAL A 84 -16.21 2.32 0.82
C VAL A 84 -17.66 1.94 0.58
N LEU A 85 -18.40 1.73 1.66
CA LEU A 85 -19.83 1.39 1.65
C LEU A 85 -20.64 2.59 2.12
N ILE A 86 -21.69 2.90 1.38
CA ILE A 86 -22.65 3.96 1.70
C ILE A 86 -23.92 3.29 2.19
N HIS A 87 -24.17 3.39 3.49
CA HIS A 87 -25.35 2.84 4.11
C HIS A 87 -26.46 3.86 4.07
N GLN A 88 -27.65 3.45 3.61
CA GLN A 88 -28.83 4.31 3.57
C GLN A 88 -29.78 3.93 4.71
N LYS A 89 -30.26 4.92 5.46
CA LYS A 89 -31.29 4.72 6.50
C LYS A 89 -32.52 4.02 5.91
N GLY A 90 -32.99 2.99 6.61
CA GLY A 90 -34.13 2.18 6.18
C GLY A 90 -33.83 1.14 5.10
N LYS A 91 -32.57 1.01 4.65
CA LYS A 91 -32.13 -0.08 3.77
C LYS A 91 -31.17 -1.01 4.50
N THR A 92 -31.28 -2.30 4.21
CA THR A 92 -30.43 -3.34 4.80
C THR A 92 -29.12 -3.52 4.05
N ALA A 93 -29.13 -3.32 2.73
CA ALA A 93 -27.96 -3.47 1.88
C ALA A 93 -27.25 -2.11 1.64
N PRO A 94 -25.93 -2.03 1.88
CA PRO A 94 -25.15 -0.84 1.51
C PRO A 94 -24.93 -0.74 0.00
N ILE A 95 -24.67 0.47 -0.45
CA ILE A 95 -24.26 0.76 -1.83
C ILE A 95 -22.74 0.92 -1.86
N ILE A 96 -22.04 0.21 -2.74
CA ILE A 96 -20.60 0.35 -2.93
C ILE A 96 -20.31 1.69 -3.60
N LYS A 97 -19.44 2.52 -3.00
CA LYS A 97 -19.01 3.79 -3.60
C LYS A 97 -18.10 3.52 -4.79
N ASP A 98 -18.45 4.08 -5.94
CA ASP A 98 -17.57 4.07 -7.11
C ASP A 98 -16.37 5.00 -6.84
N PRO A 99 -15.11 4.51 -6.89
CA PRO A 99 -13.95 5.34 -6.60
C PRO A 99 -13.80 6.53 -7.57
N ASN A 100 -14.30 6.41 -8.80
CA ASN A 100 -14.13 7.36 -9.89
C ASN A 100 -15.31 8.33 -10.03
N LEU A 101 -16.40 8.12 -9.29
CA LEU A 101 -17.56 9.00 -9.33
C LEU A 101 -17.71 9.78 -8.02
N PRO A 102 -17.99 11.09 -8.10
CA PRO A 102 -18.48 11.84 -6.95
C PRO A 102 -19.77 11.21 -6.42
N LEU A 103 -19.94 11.18 -5.10
CA LEU A 103 -21.17 10.67 -4.47
C LEU A 103 -22.42 11.38 -4.98
N THR A 104 -22.32 12.69 -5.28
CA THR A 104 -23.42 13.46 -5.85
C THR A 104 -23.88 12.94 -7.22
N SER A 105 -22.95 12.40 -8.02
CA SER A 105 -23.27 11.80 -9.31
C SER A 105 -23.86 10.41 -9.16
N GLN A 106 -23.35 9.62 -8.21
CA GLN A 106 -23.84 8.27 -7.92
C GLN A 106 -25.24 8.27 -7.30
N PHE A 107 -25.61 9.33 -6.59
CA PHE A 107 -26.92 9.53 -5.95
C PHE A 107 -27.73 10.66 -6.62
N LYS A 108 -27.48 10.92 -7.90
CA LYS A 108 -28.10 12.04 -8.63
C LYS A 108 -29.64 11.99 -8.60
N GLU A 109 -30.23 10.80 -8.49
CA GLU A 109 -31.67 10.60 -8.45
C GLU A 109 -32.32 10.97 -7.11
N LYS A 110 -31.52 11.37 -6.10
CA LYS A 110 -31.99 11.77 -4.77
C LYS A 110 -32.24 13.27 -4.61
N GLY A 111 -31.99 14.07 -5.64
CA GLY A 111 -32.26 15.51 -5.66
C GLY A 111 -32.25 16.07 -7.08
N GLY A 112 -32.85 17.25 -7.27
CA GLY A 112 -32.88 17.94 -8.57
C GLY A 112 -31.56 18.65 -8.92
N ASN A 113 -30.67 18.84 -7.95
CA ASN A 113 -29.35 19.43 -8.13
C ASN A 113 -28.33 18.89 -7.09
N SER A 114 -27.05 19.22 -7.26
CA SER A 114 -25.98 18.72 -6.39
C SER A 114 -26.14 19.10 -4.92
N LEU A 115 -26.66 20.29 -4.60
CA LEU A 115 -26.85 20.74 -3.22
C LEU A 115 -27.94 19.94 -2.52
N GLU A 116 -29.04 19.66 -3.21
CA GLU A 116 -30.12 18.79 -2.71
C GLU A 116 -29.62 17.37 -2.46
N VAL A 117 -28.83 16.81 -3.38
CA VAL A 117 -28.22 15.48 -3.20
C VAL A 117 -27.29 15.46 -1.98
N ILE A 118 -26.45 16.49 -1.79
CA ILE A 118 -25.58 16.60 -0.61
C ILE A 118 -26.41 16.63 0.69
N ASN A 119 -27.45 17.45 0.73
CA ASN A 119 -28.32 17.55 1.90
C ASN A 119 -29.04 16.23 2.18
N TRP A 120 -29.47 15.53 1.13
CA TRP A 120 -30.06 14.20 1.27
C TRP A 120 -29.04 13.19 1.82
N LEU A 121 -27.82 13.14 1.27
CA LEU A 121 -26.75 12.25 1.72
C LEU A 121 -26.45 12.46 3.21
N LYS A 122 -26.26 13.71 3.65
CA LYS A 122 -25.99 14.06 5.05
C LYS A 122 -27.07 13.56 6.02
N ARG A 123 -28.34 13.58 5.60
CA ARG A 123 -29.47 13.20 6.46
C ARG A 123 -29.77 11.71 6.45
N ASN A 124 -29.52 11.05 5.31
CA ASN A 124 -30.03 9.71 5.03
C ASN A 124 -28.95 8.64 4.91
N THR A 125 -27.67 9.00 5.00
CA THR A 125 -26.58 8.03 4.84
C THR A 125 -25.54 8.11 5.95
N PHE A 126 -24.79 7.02 6.12
CA PHE A 126 -23.51 7.02 6.81
C PHE A 126 -22.48 6.26 5.97
N VAL A 127 -21.21 6.62 6.12
CA VAL A 127 -20.10 6.06 5.34
C VAL A 127 -19.35 5.06 6.20
N GLU A 128 -19.14 3.87 5.66
CA GLU A 128 -18.28 2.84 6.25
C GLU A 128 -17.08 2.59 5.33
N VAL A 129 -15.87 2.81 5.83
CA VAL A 129 -14.64 2.40 5.14
C VAL A 129 -14.32 0.97 5.55
N ARG A 130 -14.54 0.02 4.64
CA ARG A 130 -14.31 -1.42 4.89
C ARG A 130 -12.84 -1.79 4.75
N THR A 131 -12.18 -1.24 3.73
CA THR A 131 -10.80 -1.58 3.42
C THR A 131 -10.00 -0.29 3.32
N GLN A 132 -8.99 -0.16 4.18
CA GLN A 132 -8.05 0.96 4.18
C GLN A 132 -7.29 1.06 2.85
N PRO A 133 -6.65 2.21 2.55
CA PRO A 133 -5.73 2.30 1.43
C PRO A 133 -4.60 1.25 1.54
N PHE A 134 -4.08 0.83 0.40
CA PHE A 134 -3.20 -0.33 0.31
C PHE A 134 -1.90 -0.18 1.13
N LEU A 135 -1.19 0.94 1.00
CA LEU A 135 0.08 1.18 1.70
C LEU A 135 -0.10 1.23 3.24
N PRO A 136 -1.04 2.02 3.80
CA PRO A 136 -1.36 1.96 5.23
C PRO A 136 -1.71 0.56 5.73
N ARG A 137 -2.46 -0.21 4.94
CA ARG A 137 -2.86 -1.57 5.30
C ARG A 137 -1.66 -2.53 5.36
N ILE A 138 -0.81 -2.54 4.33
CA ILE A 138 0.40 -3.39 4.30
C ILE A 138 1.33 -3.00 5.45
N TYR A 139 1.52 -1.70 5.70
CA TYR A 139 2.32 -1.20 6.81
C TYR A 139 1.82 -1.75 8.16
N GLN A 140 0.51 -1.71 8.39
CA GLN A 140 -0.09 -2.23 9.61
C GLN A 140 0.09 -3.75 9.73
N LEU A 141 -0.09 -4.51 8.63
CA LEU A 141 0.16 -5.95 8.61
C LEU A 141 1.62 -6.28 8.95
N LEU A 142 2.59 -5.55 8.37
CA LEU A 142 4.01 -5.70 8.68
C LEU A 142 4.31 -5.45 10.16
N LYS A 143 3.73 -4.38 10.72
CA LYS A 143 3.86 -4.05 12.15
C LYS A 143 3.28 -5.16 13.03
N GLU A 144 2.13 -5.71 12.67
CA GLU A 144 1.45 -6.80 13.40
C GLU A 144 2.25 -8.10 13.40
N THR A 145 3.09 -8.34 12.40
CA THR A 145 3.97 -9.52 12.40
C THR A 145 4.97 -9.52 13.56
N ASN A 146 5.38 -8.34 14.06
CA ASN A 146 6.50 -8.16 15.02
C ASN A 146 7.84 -8.77 14.56
N LEU A 147 7.99 -9.06 13.26
CA LEU A 147 9.19 -9.66 12.67
C LEU A 147 10.04 -8.66 11.87
N ILE A 148 9.52 -7.44 11.67
CA ILE A 148 10.19 -6.35 10.98
C ILE A 148 10.81 -5.42 12.01
N SER A 149 12.06 -5.00 11.78
CA SER A 149 12.74 -4.14 12.74
C SER A 149 12.04 -2.77 12.86
N PRO A 150 12.11 -2.12 14.04
CA PRO A 150 11.55 -0.78 14.21
C PRO A 150 12.13 0.25 13.23
N ASP A 151 13.40 0.12 12.85
CA ASP A 151 14.07 1.02 11.91
C ASP A 151 13.57 0.84 10.47
N GLU A 152 13.31 -0.39 10.04
CA GLU A 152 12.66 -0.67 8.75
C GLU A 152 11.24 -0.11 8.71
N LEU A 153 10.44 -0.33 9.76
CA LEU A 153 9.10 0.27 9.86
C LEU A 153 9.17 1.80 9.83
N LYS A 154 10.17 2.41 10.48
CA LYS A 154 10.37 3.86 10.44
C LYS A 154 10.74 4.34 9.03
N LYS A 155 11.59 3.60 8.30
CA LYS A 155 11.93 3.89 6.90
C LYS A 155 10.69 3.83 6.00
N LEU A 156 9.89 2.78 6.12
CA LEU A 156 8.65 2.62 5.37
C LEU A 156 7.66 3.76 5.60
N HIS A 157 7.47 4.15 6.87
CA HIS A 157 6.60 5.27 7.23
C HIS A 157 7.10 6.59 6.63
N LYS A 158 8.41 6.85 6.73
CA LYS A 158 9.04 8.04 6.12
C LYS A 158 8.85 8.07 4.61
N ASN A 159 8.94 6.93 3.93
CA ASN A 159 8.70 6.84 2.49
C ASN A 159 7.23 7.16 2.15
N MET A 160 6.27 6.70 2.96
CA MET A 160 4.86 7.09 2.81
C MET A 160 4.65 8.60 3.01
N ASP A 161 5.31 9.22 4.00
CA ASP A 161 5.25 10.66 4.23
C ASP A 161 5.85 11.45 3.06
N GLN A 162 6.99 10.98 2.53
CA GLN A 162 7.61 11.58 1.35
C GLN A 162 6.68 11.49 0.14
N LEU A 163 6.08 10.33 -0.10
CA LEU A 163 5.09 10.13 -1.15
C LEU A 163 3.89 11.10 -1.01
N ALA A 164 3.35 11.26 0.20
CA ALA A 164 2.29 12.22 0.49
C ALA A 164 2.68 13.66 0.14
N CYS A 165 3.89 14.06 0.54
CA CYS A 165 4.44 15.37 0.24
C CYS A 165 4.60 15.58 -1.27
N THR A 166 5.12 14.57 -1.99
CA THR A 166 5.32 14.62 -3.45
C THR A 166 3.99 14.74 -4.18
N ILE A 167 2.98 13.94 -3.83
CA ILE A 167 1.64 14.00 -4.43
C ILE A 167 1.05 15.41 -4.25
N THR A 168 1.10 15.94 -3.02
CA THR A 168 0.58 17.28 -2.71
C THR A 168 1.33 18.36 -3.48
N PHE A 169 2.65 18.24 -3.56
CA PHE A 169 3.50 19.15 -4.32
C PHE A 169 3.14 19.14 -5.80
N MET A 170 3.04 17.97 -6.42
CA MET A 170 2.70 17.82 -7.84
C MET A 170 1.30 18.32 -8.17
N ASP A 171 0.32 18.01 -7.32
CA ASP A 171 -1.05 18.53 -7.47
C ASP A 171 -1.08 20.08 -7.39
N SER A 172 -0.27 20.65 -6.49
CA SER A 172 -0.17 22.11 -6.32
C SER A 172 0.47 22.84 -7.51
N LEU A 173 1.31 22.16 -8.30
CA LEU A 173 1.95 22.75 -9.48
C LEU A 173 0.94 23.05 -10.60
N ARG A 174 -0.25 22.42 -10.57
CA ARG A 174 -1.31 22.61 -11.58
C ARG A 174 -0.76 22.56 -13.01
N LEU A 175 -0.02 21.49 -13.31
CA LEU A 175 0.57 21.32 -14.63
C LEU A 175 -0.54 21.39 -15.71
N PRO A 176 -0.28 22.05 -16.85
CA PRO A 176 -1.21 22.04 -17.97
C PRO A 176 -1.59 20.61 -18.38
N GLN A 177 -2.84 20.41 -18.77
CA GLN A 177 -3.32 19.09 -19.18
C GLN A 177 -2.45 18.50 -20.29
N GLY A 178 -1.99 17.26 -20.12
CA GLY A 178 -1.12 16.57 -21.07
C GLY A 178 0.37 16.99 -21.02
N MET A 179 0.73 17.93 -20.14
CA MET A 179 2.12 18.30 -19.91
C MET A 179 2.79 17.29 -18.96
N VAL A 180 3.84 16.64 -19.44
CA VAL A 180 4.68 15.75 -18.63
C VAL A 180 5.60 16.58 -17.75
N PHE A 181 5.71 16.24 -16.47
CA PHE A 181 6.55 16.97 -15.51
C PHE A 181 8.00 17.14 -15.99
N SER A 182 8.60 16.11 -16.60
CA SER A 182 9.97 16.19 -17.13
C SER A 182 10.14 17.26 -18.20
N LYS A 183 9.14 17.46 -19.07
CA LYS A 183 9.14 18.52 -20.08
C LYS A 183 8.97 19.89 -19.43
N TRP A 184 8.03 20.03 -18.50
CA TRP A 184 7.84 21.26 -17.73
C TRP A 184 9.11 21.68 -16.96
N LEU A 185 9.85 20.69 -16.46
CA LEU A 185 11.09 20.90 -15.72
C LEU A 185 12.25 21.34 -16.63
N GLN A 186 12.31 20.88 -17.88
CA GLN A 186 13.40 21.20 -18.82
C GLN A 186 13.56 22.70 -19.09
N ASP A 187 12.45 23.44 -19.10
CA ASP A 187 12.44 24.88 -19.38
C ASP A 187 12.84 25.75 -18.17
N ARG A 188 13.13 25.13 -17.01
CA ARG A 188 13.52 25.83 -15.78
C ARG A 188 15.04 26.07 -15.67
N PRO A 189 15.47 27.15 -15.00
CA PRO A 189 16.87 27.34 -14.62
C PRO A 189 17.40 26.21 -13.73
N GLU A 190 18.69 25.92 -13.83
CA GLU A 190 19.32 24.79 -13.12
C GLU A 190 19.19 24.83 -11.57
N PRO A 191 19.30 26.00 -10.90
CA PRO A 191 19.06 26.08 -9.47
C PRO A 191 17.63 25.69 -9.08
N GLU A 192 16.65 26.05 -9.92
CA GLU A 192 15.24 25.72 -9.73
C GLU A 192 15.01 24.23 -9.97
N LYS A 193 15.54 23.68 -11.07
CA LYS A 193 15.50 22.24 -11.36
C LYS A 193 16.00 21.41 -10.17
N LYS A 194 17.16 21.76 -9.63
CA LYS A 194 17.75 21.09 -8.48
C LYS A 194 16.90 21.21 -7.21
N ALA A 195 16.21 22.34 -7.01
CA ALA A 195 15.32 22.51 -5.87
C ALA A 195 14.05 21.65 -6.01
N LEU A 196 13.52 21.54 -7.23
CA LEU A 196 12.32 20.77 -7.55
C LEU A 196 12.58 19.27 -7.51
N THR A 197 13.71 18.78 -8.05
CA THR A 197 14.04 17.34 -8.05
C THR A 197 14.27 16.79 -6.65
N LYS A 198 14.68 17.62 -5.69
CA LYS A 198 14.77 17.24 -4.26
C LYS A 198 13.41 16.95 -3.61
N LYS A 199 12.30 17.34 -4.24
CA LYS A 199 10.94 17.08 -3.75
C LYS A 199 10.37 15.77 -4.29
N LEU A 200 11.08 15.09 -5.18
CA LEU A 200 10.66 13.82 -5.75
C LEU A 200 10.86 12.67 -4.75
N CYS A 201 10.17 11.56 -4.99
CA CYS A 201 10.34 10.33 -4.22
C CYS A 201 11.70 9.70 -4.56
N SER A 202 11.96 9.49 -5.86
CA SER A 202 13.19 8.86 -6.36
C SER A 202 13.53 7.56 -5.62
N PHE A 203 12.51 6.77 -5.30
CA PHE A 203 12.68 5.46 -4.68
C PHE A 203 13.34 4.50 -5.69
N ASP A 204 14.21 3.64 -5.19
CA ASP A 204 14.85 2.55 -5.94
C ASP A 204 14.27 1.18 -5.54
N LEU A 205 14.73 0.14 -6.22
CA LEU A 205 14.35 -1.25 -5.96
C LEU A 205 15.50 -2.06 -5.34
N ASP A 206 16.58 -1.41 -4.90
CA ASP A 206 17.78 -2.13 -4.47
C ASP A 206 17.45 -3.00 -3.25
N TYR A 207 16.83 -2.41 -2.23
CA TYR A 207 16.40 -3.13 -1.04
C TYR A 207 15.30 -4.18 -1.33
N PHE A 208 14.43 -3.93 -2.32
CA PHE A 208 13.44 -4.91 -2.77
C PHE A 208 14.09 -6.18 -3.34
N PHE A 209 15.16 -6.03 -4.12
CA PHE A 209 15.92 -7.15 -4.68
C PHE A 209 16.78 -7.84 -3.62
N GLU A 210 17.41 -7.07 -2.72
CA GLU A 210 18.15 -7.61 -1.57
C GLU A 210 17.29 -8.53 -0.70
N LEU A 211 16.05 -8.12 -0.39
CA LEU A 211 15.09 -8.95 0.35
C LEU A 211 14.76 -10.25 -0.39
N GLY A 212 14.68 -10.22 -1.72
CA GLY A 212 14.41 -11.39 -2.56
C GLY A 212 15.57 -12.38 -2.55
N GLU A 213 16.80 -11.89 -2.68
CA GLU A 213 18.02 -12.71 -2.60
C GLU A 213 18.19 -13.33 -1.21
N LEU A 214 17.98 -12.54 -0.15
CA LEU A 214 18.02 -13.03 1.23
C LEU A 214 17.00 -14.16 1.44
N ALA A 215 15.79 -14.00 0.94
CA ALA A 215 14.75 -15.03 1.02
C ALA A 215 15.17 -16.29 0.26
N ARG A 216 15.61 -16.19 -1.00
CA ARG A 216 16.05 -17.35 -1.80
C ARG A 216 17.16 -18.12 -1.10
N ASN A 217 18.19 -17.43 -0.63
CA ASN A 217 19.31 -18.04 0.11
C ASN A 217 18.88 -18.74 1.40
N THR A 218 17.87 -18.20 2.09
CA THR A 218 17.31 -18.76 3.33
C THR A 218 16.42 -19.98 3.05
N LEU A 219 15.66 -19.96 1.96
CA LEU A 219 14.69 -21.00 1.62
C LEU A 219 15.33 -22.20 0.90
N ASP A 220 16.43 -22.00 0.17
CA ASP A 220 17.16 -23.06 -0.55
C ASP A 220 18.09 -23.88 0.37
N ASP A 221 18.57 -23.30 1.47
CA ASP A 221 19.38 -23.99 2.49
C ASP A 221 18.99 -23.53 3.91
N PRO A 222 17.97 -24.16 4.52
CA PRO A 222 17.49 -23.80 5.85
C PRO A 222 18.57 -23.90 6.94
N GLY A 223 19.67 -24.63 6.69
CA GLY A 223 20.80 -24.77 7.62
C GLY A 223 21.72 -23.54 7.67
N LYS A 224 21.73 -22.70 6.63
CA LYS A 224 22.49 -21.44 6.59
C LYS A 224 21.75 -20.26 7.23
N ALA A 225 20.42 -20.27 7.21
CA ALA A 225 19.58 -19.19 7.72
C ALA A 225 19.79 -18.89 9.22
N PHE A 226 20.09 -19.91 10.03
CA PHE A 226 20.30 -19.76 11.47
C PHE A 226 21.71 -19.25 11.86
N SER A 227 22.64 -19.16 10.91
CA SER A 227 24.01 -18.69 11.17
C SER A 227 24.33 -17.32 10.57
N SER A 228 23.53 -16.82 9.62
CA SER A 228 23.73 -15.51 8.97
C SER A 228 22.75 -14.41 9.40
N LEU A 229 21.67 -14.77 10.11
CA LEU A 229 20.74 -13.81 10.69
C LEU A 229 21.12 -13.57 12.16
N ASP A 230 21.91 -12.53 12.43
CA ASP A 230 21.92 -11.82 13.72
C ASP A 230 20.57 -11.09 13.94
N LEU A 231 19.46 -11.81 13.73
CA LEU A 231 18.15 -11.34 14.14
C LEU A 231 17.99 -11.69 15.62
N PRO A 232 17.66 -10.73 16.49
CA PRO A 232 17.30 -11.05 17.86
C PRO A 232 16.06 -11.95 17.80
N LEU A 233 16.25 -13.24 18.10
CA LEU A 233 15.13 -14.14 18.34
C LEU A 233 14.27 -13.52 19.44
N PRO A 234 12.96 -13.31 19.22
CA PRO A 234 12.06 -13.01 20.33
C PRO A 234 12.18 -14.17 21.31
N GLN A 235 12.60 -13.88 22.54
CA GLN A 235 12.53 -14.88 23.59
C GLN A 235 11.06 -15.26 23.74
N GLU A 236 10.74 -16.53 23.47
CA GLU A 236 9.41 -17.09 23.67
C GLU A 236 9.04 -16.96 25.14
N ASP A 237 8.33 -15.89 25.52
CA ASP A 237 7.64 -15.85 26.81
C ASP A 237 6.35 -16.65 26.67
N ARG A 238 6.46 -17.97 26.87
CA ARG A 238 5.35 -18.95 26.83
C ARG A 238 4.37 -18.83 28.02
N THR A 239 4.16 -17.65 28.60
CA THR A 239 3.29 -17.52 29.79
C THR A 239 2.03 -16.68 29.63
N LYS A 240 1.72 -16.11 28.45
CA LYS A 240 0.44 -15.42 28.26
C LYS A 240 -0.64 -16.34 27.69
N VAL A 241 -1.24 -17.11 28.62
CA VAL A 241 -2.53 -17.78 28.41
C VAL A 241 -3.58 -16.70 28.09
N PHE A 242 -4.10 -16.75 26.88
CA PHE A 242 -5.20 -15.93 26.38
C PHE A 242 -6.44 -16.18 27.24
N THR A 243 -6.94 -15.17 27.94
CA THR A 243 -8.29 -15.19 28.53
C THR A 243 -9.22 -14.37 27.64
N PRO A 244 -10.34 -14.94 27.17
CA PRO A 244 -11.30 -14.20 26.36
C PRO A 244 -12.09 -13.22 27.23
N TYR A 245 -12.24 -12.00 26.70
CA TYR A 245 -12.97 -10.89 27.31
C TYR A 245 -14.40 -11.30 27.70
N ALA A 246 -14.74 -11.07 28.96
CA ALA A 246 -16.11 -11.07 29.44
C ALA A 246 -16.86 -9.86 28.86
N VAL A 247 -18.03 -10.14 28.31
CA VAL A 247 -19.08 -9.17 27.98
C VAL A 247 -19.63 -8.66 29.29
N ASN A 248 -19.66 -7.33 29.49
CA ASN A 248 -20.45 -6.73 30.56
C ASN A 248 -21.68 -6.07 29.94
N ASP A 249 -22.82 -6.44 30.52
CA ASP A 249 -24.15 -5.84 30.36
C ASP A 249 -24.20 -4.36 30.78
#